data_AF-A0A3R9Z8V1-F1
#
_entry.id   AF-A0A3R9Z8V1-F1
#
_cell.length_a   1.000
_cell.length_b   1.000
_cell.length_c   1.000
_cell.angle_alpha   90.00
_cell.angle_beta   90.00
_cell.angle_gamma   90.00
#
_symmetry.space_group_name_H-M   'P 1'
#
loop_
_entity.id
_entity.type
_entity.pdbx_description
1 polymer ?
#
loop_
_entity_poly.entity_id
_entity_poly.type
_entity_poly.pdbx_seq_one_letter_code
_entity_poly.pdbx_strand_id
1 'polypeptide(L)'
;MKRRVAIVGFGQTEMTAHSPLTKAELANQAVRRALADARITMKQVEEIVLGDIDWVSGTAESEMELADFVGHYRKPLVKIETGGTVGGSAAISAIHHVAAGACDVAMISTTSKFVGPPSDVMPRGPFLQAGISSGVHALTEKWCAIGAVGTLSLMAAAYAKLSGCPEEAVAIARVKASENAARNPYAHLRERLSVEQVMQSPMLTAPMRQLHMCPITEGSASIIFASEDVVDQITDKPVWVQDVVSIHSAQHWSALQDFIAPKERCVLPSLQKACEILYKRNGITRPAQQLDVVEMYEPCTWAELVWMETMGLAEPNQAWRMAASGATAIDGVLPINPSGGVTCTNGGVPSTTQRFGELALQIRGDAGAHQVPREPRLGIATGFGGTGWTPLLLLSKDKP
;
A
#
# COMPACT_ATOMS: atom_id res chain seq x y z
N MET A 1 -18.57 10.94 -8.36
CA MET A 1 -18.96 9.62 -8.91
C MET A 1 -20.47 9.62 -9.11
N LYS A 2 -21.02 8.94 -10.14
CA LYS A 2 -22.46 8.94 -10.43
C LYS A 2 -23.25 8.13 -9.41
N ARG A 3 -22.77 6.92 -9.09
CA ARG A 3 -23.19 6.15 -7.92
C ARG A 3 -22.14 6.23 -6.83
N ARG A 4 -22.56 6.29 -5.57
CA ARG A 4 -21.67 6.10 -4.42
C ARG A 4 -21.27 4.62 -4.32
N VAL A 5 -20.03 4.40 -3.91
CA VAL A 5 -19.42 3.07 -3.81
C VAL A 5 -18.92 2.88 -2.37
N ALA A 6 -19.12 1.70 -1.81
CA ALA A 6 -18.61 1.34 -0.49
C ALA A 6 -17.74 0.08 -0.57
N ILE A 7 -16.74 0.02 0.30
CA ILE A 7 -16.08 -1.23 0.67
C ILE A 7 -17.00 -1.97 1.65
N VAL A 8 -17.36 -3.19 1.28
CA VAL A 8 -18.28 -4.05 2.05
C VAL A 8 -17.64 -5.34 2.55
N GLY A 9 -16.49 -5.72 1.99
CA GLY A 9 -15.74 -6.89 2.40
C GLY A 9 -14.25 -6.69 2.20
N PHE A 10 -13.45 -7.18 3.15
CA PHE A 10 -12.00 -7.26 3.02
C PHE A 10 -11.49 -8.60 3.55
N GLY A 11 -10.53 -9.19 2.84
CA GLY A 11 -9.86 -10.40 3.25
C GLY A 11 -8.40 -10.36 2.86
N GLN A 12 -7.53 -10.89 3.72
CA GLN A 12 -6.10 -11.05 3.43
C GLN A 12 -5.59 -12.35 4.03
N THR A 13 -4.48 -12.85 3.50
CA THR A 13 -3.74 -13.97 4.08
C THR A 13 -2.81 -13.49 5.19
N GLU A 14 -2.29 -14.42 5.97
CA GLU A 14 -1.11 -14.19 6.79
C GLU A 14 0.08 -13.90 5.85
N MET A 15 0.81 -12.84 6.14
CA MET A 15 1.97 -12.44 5.36
C MET A 15 3.21 -13.18 5.84
N THR A 16 3.94 -13.86 4.96
CA THR A 16 5.08 -14.71 5.35
C THR A 16 6.23 -14.61 4.36
N ALA A 17 7.47 -14.86 4.81
CA ALA A 17 8.62 -14.95 3.90
C ALA A 17 8.46 -16.10 2.91
N HIS A 18 8.01 -17.26 3.38
CA HIS A 18 7.90 -18.50 2.62
C HIS A 18 6.59 -19.19 2.97
N SER A 19 5.54 -18.86 2.23
CA SER A 19 4.25 -19.51 2.42
C SER A 19 4.33 -20.96 1.95
N PRO A 20 3.79 -21.93 2.71
CA PRO A 20 3.64 -23.29 2.22
C PRO A 20 2.55 -23.41 1.15
N LEU A 21 1.69 -22.39 1.03
CA LEU A 21 0.59 -22.35 0.07
C LEU A 21 1.09 -21.92 -1.32
N THR A 22 0.43 -22.47 -2.33
CA THR A 22 0.54 -22.03 -3.72
C THR A 22 -0.06 -20.63 -3.91
N LYS A 23 0.24 -19.98 -5.03
CA LYS A 23 -0.35 -18.68 -5.39
C LYS A 23 -1.88 -18.76 -5.45
N ALA A 24 -2.40 -19.81 -6.07
CA ALA A 24 -3.81 -20.14 -6.14
C ALA A 24 -4.48 -20.30 -4.76
N GLU A 25 -3.86 -21.05 -3.84
CA GLU A 25 -4.38 -21.23 -2.48
C GLU A 25 -4.39 -19.93 -1.66
N LEU A 26 -3.34 -19.10 -1.80
CA LEU A 26 -3.30 -17.77 -1.18
C LEU A 26 -4.44 -16.89 -1.70
N ALA A 27 -4.63 -16.83 -3.01
CA ALA A 27 -5.71 -16.07 -3.63
C ALA A 27 -7.08 -16.51 -3.13
N ASN A 28 -7.36 -17.82 -3.14
CA ASN A 28 -8.62 -18.37 -2.65
C ASN A 28 -8.84 -18.08 -1.16
N GLN A 29 -7.80 -18.14 -0.34
CA GLN A 29 -7.92 -17.82 1.09
C GLN A 29 -8.34 -16.35 1.31
N ALA A 30 -7.72 -15.41 0.61
CA ALA A 30 -8.09 -13.99 0.69
C ALA A 30 -9.52 -13.74 0.19
N VAL A 31 -9.88 -14.32 -0.95
CA VAL A 31 -11.24 -14.21 -1.54
C VAL A 31 -12.30 -14.77 -0.60
N ARG A 32 -12.08 -15.95 -0.02
CA ARG A 32 -13.04 -16.55 0.95
C ARG A 32 -13.19 -15.70 2.20
N ARG A 33 -12.11 -15.10 2.71
CA ARG A 33 -12.16 -14.18 3.85
C ARG A 33 -12.95 -12.90 3.49
N ALA A 34 -12.72 -12.32 2.31
CA ALA A 34 -13.45 -11.13 1.85
C ALA A 34 -14.95 -11.38 1.66
N LEU A 35 -15.31 -12.52 1.05
CA LEU A 35 -16.71 -12.95 0.87
C LEU A 35 -17.39 -13.19 2.23
N ALA A 36 -16.69 -13.82 3.17
CA ALA A 36 -17.21 -14.05 4.52
C ALA A 36 -17.43 -12.73 5.28
N ASP A 37 -16.50 -11.78 5.16
CA ASP A 37 -16.61 -10.44 5.74
C ASP A 37 -17.82 -9.67 5.18
N ALA A 38 -18.03 -9.74 3.86
CA ALA A 38 -19.20 -9.16 3.20
C ALA A 38 -20.49 -9.99 3.38
N ARG A 39 -20.43 -11.21 3.92
CA ARG A 39 -21.57 -12.14 4.05
C ARG A 39 -22.29 -12.43 2.71
N ILE A 40 -21.54 -12.46 1.61
CA ILE A 40 -22.04 -12.79 0.28
C ILE A 40 -21.33 -14.01 -0.29
N THR A 41 -21.85 -14.52 -1.41
CA THR A 41 -21.21 -15.59 -2.18
C THR A 41 -20.62 -15.06 -3.48
N MET A 42 -19.67 -15.79 -4.08
CA MET A 42 -19.08 -15.47 -5.38
C MET A 42 -20.13 -15.32 -6.52
N LYS A 43 -21.35 -15.85 -6.33
CA LYS A 43 -22.45 -15.66 -7.29
C LYS A 43 -22.91 -14.21 -7.38
N GLN A 44 -22.81 -13.46 -6.28
CA GLN A 44 -23.21 -12.05 -6.20
C GLN A 44 -22.11 -11.11 -6.70
N VAL A 45 -20.86 -11.55 -6.79
CA VAL A 45 -19.79 -10.76 -7.41
C VAL A 45 -19.98 -10.79 -8.92
N GLU A 46 -20.23 -9.64 -9.53
CA GLU A 46 -20.53 -9.55 -10.97
C GLU A 46 -19.26 -9.38 -11.80
N GLU A 47 -18.27 -8.65 -11.28
CA GLU A 47 -17.03 -8.34 -11.97
C GLU A 47 -15.81 -8.52 -11.07
N ILE A 48 -14.68 -8.91 -11.68
CA ILE A 48 -13.40 -9.03 -10.99
C ILE A 48 -12.35 -8.17 -11.69
N VAL A 49 -11.61 -7.38 -10.92
CA VAL A 49 -10.38 -6.73 -11.39
C VAL A 49 -9.20 -7.43 -10.72
N LEU A 50 -8.48 -8.23 -11.51
CA LEU A 50 -7.31 -8.96 -11.06
C LEU A 50 -6.08 -8.03 -11.10
N GLY A 51 -5.38 -7.92 -9.98
CA GLY A 51 -4.10 -7.22 -9.93
C GLY A 51 -2.95 -8.20 -9.70
N ASP A 52 -2.04 -8.31 -10.66
CA ASP A 52 -0.91 -9.21 -10.57
C ASP A 52 0.33 -8.59 -11.24
N ILE A 53 1.49 -9.17 -10.96
CA ILE A 53 2.75 -8.85 -11.60
C ILE A 53 3.36 -10.18 -12.05
N ASP A 54 3.14 -10.53 -13.32
CA ASP A 54 3.41 -11.88 -13.84
C ASP A 54 4.86 -12.33 -13.65
N TRP A 55 5.81 -11.42 -13.89
CA TRP A 55 7.23 -11.73 -13.76
C TRP A 55 7.66 -12.02 -12.32
N VAL A 56 6.94 -11.55 -11.29
CA VAL A 56 7.21 -11.90 -9.88
C VAL A 56 6.92 -13.37 -9.62
N SER A 57 5.93 -13.92 -10.32
CA SER A 57 5.50 -15.31 -10.21
C SER A 57 6.08 -16.21 -11.31
N GLY A 58 6.89 -15.66 -12.22
CA GLY A 58 7.47 -16.40 -13.34
C GLY A 58 6.44 -16.88 -14.37
N THR A 59 5.26 -16.26 -14.43
CA THR A 59 4.18 -16.57 -15.38
C THR A 59 4.09 -15.50 -16.45
N ALA A 60 3.16 -15.64 -17.40
CA ALA A 60 2.79 -14.59 -18.37
C ALA A 60 1.27 -14.33 -18.43
N GLU A 61 0.47 -15.25 -17.88
CA GLU A 61 -0.99 -15.23 -17.91
C GLU A 61 -1.53 -15.67 -16.54
N SER A 62 -1.22 -14.91 -15.48
CA SER A 62 -1.66 -15.23 -14.11
C SER A 62 -3.18 -15.38 -13.95
N GLU A 63 -3.98 -14.76 -14.81
CA GLU A 63 -5.42 -14.96 -14.89
C GLU A 63 -5.82 -16.40 -15.20
N MET A 64 -5.02 -17.14 -15.98
CA MET A 64 -5.30 -18.55 -16.24
C MET A 64 -5.10 -19.38 -14.98
N GLU A 65 -4.00 -19.15 -14.26
CA GLU A 65 -3.67 -19.84 -13.00
C GLU A 65 -4.72 -19.56 -11.90
N LEU A 66 -5.24 -18.34 -11.86
CA LEU A 66 -6.09 -17.86 -10.76
C LEU A 66 -7.60 -17.99 -11.03
N ALA A 67 -8.02 -18.45 -12.20
CA ALA A 67 -9.41 -18.45 -12.65
C ALA A 67 -10.41 -19.04 -11.66
N ASP A 68 -10.16 -20.26 -11.19
CA ASP A 68 -11.04 -20.96 -10.26
C ASP A 68 -10.94 -20.44 -8.83
N PHE A 69 -9.75 -19.96 -8.45
CA PHE A 69 -9.41 -19.56 -7.08
C PHE A 69 -9.86 -18.15 -6.74
N VAL A 70 -9.87 -17.26 -7.73
CA VAL A 70 -10.43 -15.92 -7.62
C VAL A 70 -11.91 -15.91 -8.03
N GLY A 71 -12.38 -16.95 -8.73
CA GLY A 71 -13.78 -17.13 -9.10
C GLY A 71 -14.21 -16.33 -10.33
N HIS A 72 -13.27 -16.01 -11.22
CA HIS A 72 -13.52 -15.17 -12.40
C HIS A 72 -13.86 -15.95 -13.67
N TYR A 73 -13.99 -17.27 -13.61
CA TYR A 73 -14.43 -18.06 -14.75
C TYR A 73 -15.79 -17.57 -15.27
N ARG A 74 -15.82 -17.14 -16.54
CA ARG A 74 -16.99 -16.58 -17.25
C ARG A 74 -17.60 -15.34 -16.61
N LYS A 75 -16.86 -14.61 -15.77
CA LYS A 75 -17.22 -13.26 -15.31
C LYS A 75 -16.44 -12.22 -16.12
N PRO A 76 -16.96 -10.99 -16.28
CA PRO A 76 -16.16 -9.84 -16.66
C PRO A 76 -14.88 -9.76 -15.83
N LEU A 77 -13.75 -9.62 -16.52
CA LEU A 77 -12.41 -9.59 -15.93
C LEU A 77 -11.59 -8.48 -16.57
N VAL A 78 -10.94 -7.67 -15.74
CA VAL A 78 -9.82 -6.81 -16.17
C VAL A 78 -8.59 -7.19 -15.37
N LYS A 79 -7.47 -7.43 -16.05
CA LYS A 79 -6.16 -7.60 -15.41
C LYS A 79 -5.41 -6.28 -15.50
N ILE A 80 -4.89 -5.81 -14.37
CA ILE A 80 -4.11 -4.59 -14.25
C ILE A 80 -2.72 -4.94 -13.72
N GLU A 81 -1.69 -4.32 -14.28
CA GLU A 81 -0.31 -4.38 -13.80
C GLU A 81 0.28 -2.96 -13.80
N THR A 82 0.60 -2.44 -12.62
CA THR A 82 1.25 -1.13 -12.42
C THR A 82 2.42 -1.22 -11.43
N GLY A 83 3.11 -2.37 -11.45
CA GLY A 83 4.15 -2.70 -10.49
C GLY A 83 3.62 -2.75 -9.06
N GLY A 84 4.40 -2.26 -8.08
CA GLY A 84 4.02 -2.29 -6.65
C GLY A 84 2.72 -1.55 -6.28
N THR A 85 2.11 -0.81 -7.22
CA THR A 85 0.82 -0.11 -7.01
C THR A 85 -0.40 -0.86 -7.49
N VAL A 86 -0.22 -2.06 -8.03
CA VAL A 86 -1.26 -2.79 -8.76
C VAL A 86 -2.57 -2.93 -8.00
N GLY A 87 -2.51 -3.18 -6.68
CA GLY A 87 -3.71 -3.25 -5.84
C GLY A 87 -4.53 -1.95 -5.79
N GLY A 88 -3.87 -0.80 -5.85
CA GLY A 88 -4.54 0.50 -5.86
C GLY A 88 -5.12 0.84 -7.23
N SER A 89 -4.39 0.55 -8.31
CA SER A 89 -4.91 0.73 -9.68
C SER A 89 -6.10 -0.20 -9.94
N ALA A 90 -6.04 -1.45 -9.47
CA ALA A 90 -7.15 -2.39 -9.51
C ALA A 90 -8.37 -1.88 -8.73
N ALA A 91 -8.17 -1.40 -7.50
CA ALA A 91 -9.24 -0.83 -6.68
C ALA A 91 -9.92 0.36 -7.38
N ILE A 92 -9.14 1.30 -7.90
CA ILE A 92 -9.68 2.49 -8.59
C ILE A 92 -10.48 2.09 -9.83
N SER A 93 -10.02 1.09 -10.60
CA SER A 93 -10.78 0.57 -11.74
C SER A 93 -12.11 -0.05 -11.31
N ALA A 94 -12.10 -0.92 -10.30
CA ALA A 94 -13.33 -1.55 -9.78
C ALA A 94 -14.31 -0.49 -9.25
N ILE A 95 -13.82 0.50 -8.50
CA ILE A 95 -14.62 1.63 -8.01
C ILE A 95 -15.24 2.40 -9.18
N HIS A 96 -14.49 2.68 -10.24
CA HIS A 96 -15.01 3.36 -11.42
C HIS A 96 -16.08 2.54 -12.15
N HIS A 97 -15.91 1.22 -12.27
CA HIS A 97 -16.90 0.35 -12.92
C HIS A 97 -18.22 0.31 -12.14
N VAL A 98 -18.14 0.15 -10.81
CA VAL A 98 -19.32 0.23 -9.94
C VAL A 98 -19.95 1.63 -10.01
N ALA A 99 -19.16 2.69 -9.89
CA ALA A 99 -19.64 4.06 -9.96
C ALA A 99 -20.31 4.41 -11.31
N ALA A 100 -19.89 3.77 -12.40
CA ALA A 100 -20.39 4.00 -13.76
C ALA A 100 -21.69 3.25 -14.08
N GLY A 101 -22.06 2.21 -13.30
CA GLY A 101 -23.21 1.37 -13.62
C GLY A 101 -22.88 0.06 -14.32
N ALA A 102 -21.59 -0.30 -14.45
CA ALA A 102 -21.20 -1.52 -15.17
C ALA A 102 -21.52 -2.81 -14.39
N CYS A 103 -21.47 -2.73 -13.07
CA CYS A 103 -21.80 -3.81 -12.13
C CYS A 103 -22.22 -3.22 -10.78
N ASP A 104 -23.00 -3.95 -9.99
CA ASP A 104 -23.35 -3.53 -8.62
C ASP A 104 -22.34 -3.99 -7.58
N VAL A 105 -21.74 -5.16 -7.79
CA VAL A 105 -20.74 -5.74 -6.88
C VAL A 105 -19.50 -6.15 -7.67
N ALA A 106 -18.37 -5.52 -7.35
CA ALA A 106 -17.07 -5.84 -7.94
C ALA A 106 -16.09 -6.30 -6.87
N MET A 107 -15.17 -7.19 -7.22
CA MET A 107 -14.09 -7.63 -6.34
C MET A 107 -12.75 -7.36 -6.98
N ILE A 108 -11.77 -6.94 -6.18
CA ILE A 108 -10.36 -7.02 -6.57
C ILE A 108 -9.68 -8.17 -5.85
N SER A 109 -8.71 -8.78 -6.51
CA SER A 109 -7.83 -9.76 -5.89
C SER A 109 -6.40 -9.50 -6.33
N THR A 110 -5.48 -9.50 -5.37
CA THR A 110 -4.05 -9.34 -5.60
C THR A 110 -3.28 -10.40 -4.85
N THR A 111 -2.29 -11.00 -5.50
CA THR A 111 -1.54 -12.11 -4.91
C THR A 111 -0.08 -12.04 -5.28
N SER A 112 0.80 -12.22 -4.29
CA SER A 112 2.23 -12.38 -4.48
C SER A 112 2.66 -13.76 -4.03
N LYS A 113 3.31 -14.49 -4.93
CA LYS A 113 4.11 -15.67 -4.65
C LYS A 113 5.48 -15.45 -5.27
N PHE A 114 6.55 -15.65 -4.51
CA PHE A 114 7.89 -15.49 -5.05
C PHE A 114 8.27 -16.77 -5.78
N VAL A 115 8.47 -16.67 -7.09
CA VAL A 115 9.02 -17.76 -7.89
C VAL A 115 10.34 -17.28 -8.49
N GLY A 116 11.43 -17.83 -7.97
CA GLY A 116 12.78 -17.45 -8.37
C GLY A 116 13.74 -18.61 -8.22
N PRO A 117 15.01 -18.42 -8.61
CA PRO A 117 16.04 -19.44 -8.46
C PRO A 117 16.23 -19.83 -6.98
N PRO A 118 16.82 -21.01 -6.72
CA PRO A 118 17.29 -21.37 -5.39
C PRO A 118 18.15 -20.25 -4.77
N SER A 119 18.01 -20.02 -3.47
CA SER A 119 18.64 -18.87 -2.79
C SER A 119 20.17 -18.91 -2.76
N ASP A 120 20.75 -20.11 -2.89
CA ASP A 120 22.19 -20.36 -3.05
C ASP A 120 22.70 -20.01 -4.46
N VAL A 121 21.82 -20.05 -5.48
CA VAL A 121 22.14 -19.58 -6.84
C VAL A 121 22.04 -18.06 -6.91
N MET A 122 20.95 -17.49 -6.41
CA MET A 122 20.73 -16.04 -6.40
C MET A 122 19.77 -15.67 -5.26
N PRO A 123 20.19 -14.84 -4.30
CA PRO A 123 19.33 -14.45 -3.19
C PRO A 123 18.09 -13.68 -3.69
N ARG A 124 16.97 -13.83 -2.96
CA ARG A 124 15.66 -13.24 -3.34
C ARG A 124 15.67 -11.72 -3.49
N GLY A 125 16.52 -11.01 -2.74
CA GLY A 125 16.66 -9.56 -2.82
C GLY A 125 17.19 -9.10 -4.18
N PRO A 126 18.44 -9.46 -4.55
CA PRO A 126 18.99 -9.24 -5.89
C PRO A 126 18.06 -9.73 -7.01
N PHE A 127 17.55 -10.96 -6.87
CA PHE A 127 16.22 -11.43 -7.30
C PHE A 127 15.26 -10.38 -7.90
N LEU A 128 14.51 -9.85 -6.94
CA LEU A 128 13.44 -8.90 -7.09
C LEU A 128 13.94 -7.53 -7.58
N GLN A 129 15.12 -7.08 -7.16
CA GLN A 129 15.68 -5.81 -7.62
C GLN A 129 15.98 -5.84 -9.12
N ALA A 130 16.47 -6.95 -9.66
CA ALA A 130 16.67 -7.12 -11.10
C ALA A 130 15.35 -7.06 -11.88
N GLY A 131 14.29 -7.70 -11.36
CA GLY A 131 12.95 -7.63 -11.91
C GLY A 131 12.34 -6.22 -11.86
N ILE A 132 12.50 -5.49 -10.75
CA ILE A 132 12.08 -4.08 -10.65
C ILE A 132 12.83 -3.22 -11.68
N SER A 133 14.13 -3.43 -11.82
CA SER A 133 14.96 -2.77 -12.84
C SER A 133 14.59 -3.16 -14.29
N SER A 134 13.67 -4.11 -14.51
CA SER A 134 13.11 -4.39 -15.85
C SER A 134 12.04 -3.38 -16.28
N GLY A 135 11.38 -2.72 -15.32
CA GLY A 135 10.31 -1.75 -15.59
C GLY A 135 10.77 -0.33 -15.94
N VAL A 136 12.08 -0.06 -15.96
CA VAL A 136 12.61 1.25 -16.39
C VAL A 136 12.71 1.33 -17.91
N HIS A 137 12.80 2.54 -18.46
CA HIS A 137 12.82 2.72 -19.91
C HIS A 137 14.04 2.03 -20.56
N ALA A 138 13.77 1.05 -21.44
CA ALA A 138 14.78 0.13 -21.96
C ALA A 138 15.94 0.81 -22.71
N LEU A 139 15.66 1.90 -23.42
CA LEU A 139 16.65 2.57 -24.28
C LEU A 139 17.41 3.69 -23.56
N THR A 140 16.77 4.38 -22.62
CA THR A 140 17.31 5.62 -22.06
C THR A 140 17.78 5.47 -20.64
N GLU A 141 17.17 4.59 -19.83
CA GLU A 141 17.40 4.52 -18.38
C GLU A 141 18.01 3.20 -17.93
N LYS A 142 17.92 2.14 -18.74
CA LYS A 142 18.32 0.79 -18.34
C LYS A 142 19.75 0.70 -17.80
N TRP A 143 20.68 1.45 -18.39
CA TRP A 143 22.10 1.47 -18.01
C TRP A 143 22.36 2.11 -16.63
N CYS A 144 21.40 2.86 -16.09
CA CYS A 144 21.48 3.50 -14.77
C CYS A 144 20.43 2.96 -13.79
N ALA A 145 19.82 1.79 -14.09
CA ALA A 145 18.81 1.19 -13.23
C ALA A 145 19.42 0.70 -11.90
N ILE A 146 18.92 1.21 -10.78
CA ILE A 146 19.43 0.93 -9.42
C ILE A 146 18.41 0.23 -8.51
N GLY A 147 17.35 -0.33 -9.09
CA GLY A 147 16.27 -0.97 -8.35
C GLY A 147 15.52 -0.01 -7.41
N ALA A 148 14.61 -0.57 -6.61
CA ALA A 148 13.88 0.18 -5.59
C ALA A 148 14.79 0.61 -4.44
N VAL A 149 15.70 -0.26 -3.99
CA VAL A 149 16.58 0.03 -2.86
C VAL A 149 17.51 1.21 -3.16
N GLY A 150 18.12 1.24 -4.36
CA GLY A 150 18.98 2.34 -4.77
C GLY A 150 18.21 3.66 -4.85
N THR A 151 17.04 3.66 -5.48
CA THR A 151 16.17 4.85 -5.61
C THR A 151 15.78 5.42 -4.25
N LEU A 152 15.29 4.56 -3.34
CA LEU A 152 14.89 4.97 -1.99
C LEU A 152 16.07 5.46 -1.15
N SER A 153 17.27 4.93 -1.38
CA SER A 153 18.48 5.36 -0.67
C SER A 153 18.92 6.76 -1.08
N LEU A 154 18.78 7.10 -2.37
CA LEU A 154 19.04 8.46 -2.84
C LEU A 154 18.05 9.46 -2.24
N MET A 155 16.77 9.09 -2.16
CA MET A 155 15.76 9.87 -1.44
C MET A 155 16.11 10.04 0.04
N ALA A 156 16.47 8.95 0.72
CA ALA A 156 16.84 8.98 2.14
C ALA A 156 18.07 9.87 2.40
N ALA A 157 19.12 9.76 1.56
CA ALA A 157 20.31 10.58 1.66
C ALA A 157 20.00 12.07 1.43
N ALA A 158 19.16 12.39 0.44
CA ALA A 158 18.71 13.75 0.18
C ALA A 158 17.92 14.31 1.37
N TYR A 159 16.98 13.53 1.92
CA TYR A 159 16.18 13.95 3.07
C TYR A 159 17.04 14.19 4.31
N ALA A 160 17.95 13.27 4.63
CA ALA A 160 18.88 13.42 5.76
C ALA A 160 19.69 14.72 5.64
N LYS A 161 20.21 15.01 4.44
CA LYS A 161 21.00 16.23 4.18
C LYS A 161 20.16 17.52 4.29
N LEU A 162 18.95 17.53 3.74
CA LEU A 162 18.10 18.73 3.68
C LEU A 162 17.42 19.04 5.02
N SER A 163 17.00 18.01 5.75
CA SER A 163 16.24 18.16 6.99
C SER A 163 17.08 18.17 8.26
N GLY A 164 18.34 17.70 8.19
CA GLY A 164 19.15 17.44 9.37
C GLY A 164 18.57 16.34 10.27
N CYS A 165 17.72 15.46 9.71
CA CYS A 165 17.10 14.35 10.43
C CYS A 165 18.18 13.43 11.04
N PRO A 166 18.20 13.26 12.38
CA PRO A 166 19.05 12.26 13.02
C PRO A 166 18.62 10.85 12.62
N GLU A 167 19.58 9.94 12.46
CA GLU A 167 19.30 8.56 12.07
C GLU A 167 18.40 7.85 13.10
N GLU A 168 18.57 8.18 14.39
CA GLU A 168 17.73 7.68 15.49
C GLU A 168 16.26 8.08 15.35
N ALA A 169 15.97 9.25 14.76
CA ALA A 169 14.59 9.69 14.56
C ALA A 169 13.86 8.82 13.53
N VAL A 170 14.57 8.33 12.51
CA VAL A 170 14.01 7.38 11.55
C VAL A 170 13.80 6.02 12.21
N ALA A 171 14.72 5.58 13.07
CA ALA A 171 14.56 4.34 13.82
C ALA A 171 13.30 4.34 14.71
N ILE A 172 12.90 5.48 15.28
CA ILE A 172 11.64 5.59 16.05
C ILE A 172 10.42 5.24 15.20
N ALA A 173 10.35 5.71 13.95
CA ALA A 173 9.25 5.36 13.04
C ALA A 173 9.23 3.86 12.73
N ARG A 174 10.40 3.20 12.63
CA ARG A 174 10.49 1.75 12.46
C ARG A 174 10.01 0.99 13.70
N VAL A 175 10.38 1.45 14.89
CA VAL A 175 9.92 0.90 16.17
C VAL A 175 8.40 1.00 16.27
N LYS A 176 7.83 2.18 15.99
CA LYS A 176 6.37 2.38 15.91
C LYS A 176 5.70 1.36 14.98
N ALA A 177 6.24 1.15 13.77
CA ALA A 177 5.71 0.16 12.85
C ALA A 177 5.76 -1.27 13.43
N SER A 178 6.84 -1.64 14.15
CA SER A 178 6.96 -2.95 14.81
C SER A 178 5.94 -3.14 15.94
N GLU A 179 5.70 -2.08 16.73
CA GLU A 179 4.73 -2.08 17.82
C GLU A 179 3.30 -2.29 17.30
N ASN A 180 2.99 -1.66 16.17
CA ASN A 180 1.72 -1.80 15.46
C ASN A 180 1.58 -3.21 14.85
N ALA A 181 2.62 -3.69 14.16
CA ALA A 181 2.64 -5.00 13.53
C ALA A 181 2.51 -6.16 14.53
N ALA A 182 3.08 -6.03 15.73
CA ALA A 182 2.95 -7.03 16.79
C ALA A 182 1.47 -7.28 17.19
N ARG A 183 0.61 -6.27 17.00
CA ARG A 183 -0.84 -6.34 17.24
C ARG A 183 -1.62 -6.89 16.04
N ASN A 184 -1.05 -6.82 14.84
CA ASN A 184 -1.68 -7.31 13.61
C ASN A 184 -1.38 -8.82 13.40
N PRO A 185 -2.38 -9.71 13.44
CA PRO A 185 -2.16 -11.14 13.22
C PRO A 185 -1.70 -11.48 11.80
N TYR A 186 -1.93 -10.59 10.82
CA TYR A 186 -1.58 -10.78 9.42
C TYR A 186 -0.21 -10.21 9.04
N ALA A 187 0.49 -9.52 9.94
CA ALA A 187 1.81 -8.96 9.67
C ALA A 187 2.88 -10.03 9.51
N HIS A 188 3.85 -9.78 8.62
CA HIS A 188 5.01 -10.66 8.43
C HIS A 188 6.01 -10.47 9.57
N LEU A 189 6.45 -9.23 9.79
CA LEU A 189 7.40 -8.91 10.86
C LEU A 189 6.65 -8.48 12.11
N ARG A 190 6.53 -9.38 13.09
CA ARG A 190 5.77 -9.16 14.33
C ARG A 190 6.63 -8.96 15.57
N GLU A 191 7.95 -9.05 15.42
CA GLU A 191 8.89 -8.78 16.52
C GLU A 191 8.86 -7.30 16.88
N ARG A 192 8.73 -6.99 18.18
CA ARG A 192 8.85 -5.64 18.72
C ARG A 192 10.32 -5.24 18.75
N LEU A 193 10.66 -4.13 18.09
CA LEU A 193 12.03 -3.65 17.98
C LEU A 193 12.27 -2.47 18.93
N SER A 194 13.52 -2.32 19.37
CA SER A 194 14.04 -1.11 20.00
C SER A 194 14.81 -0.25 19.00
N VAL A 195 15.00 1.04 19.32
CA VAL A 195 15.82 1.95 18.50
C VAL A 195 17.24 1.41 18.35
N GLU A 196 17.83 0.87 19.43
CA GLU A 196 19.17 0.30 19.42
C GLU A 196 19.29 -0.86 18.42
N GLN A 197 18.34 -1.79 18.40
CA GLN A 197 18.32 -2.89 17.43
C GLN A 197 18.27 -2.39 15.98
N VAL A 198 17.46 -1.36 15.71
CA VAL A 198 17.39 -0.76 14.36
C VAL A 198 18.73 -0.13 13.99
N MET A 199 19.33 0.65 14.90
CA MET A 199 20.61 1.32 14.70
C MET A 199 21.81 0.37 14.59
N GLN A 200 21.74 -0.82 15.19
CA GLN A 200 22.78 -1.85 15.09
C GLN A 200 22.59 -2.77 13.88
N SER A 201 21.45 -2.70 13.18
CA SER A 201 21.20 -3.55 12.02
C SER A 201 22.17 -3.24 10.86
N PRO A 202 22.47 -4.25 10.01
CA PRO A 202 23.42 -4.08 8.92
C PRO A 202 23.06 -2.90 8.02
N MET A 203 24.07 -2.12 7.64
CA MET A 203 23.90 -1.09 6.61
C MET A 203 23.58 -1.78 5.29
N LEU A 204 22.44 -1.44 4.67
CA LEU A 204 22.07 -1.96 3.35
C LEU A 204 22.70 -1.07 2.27
N THR A 205 22.49 0.24 2.40
CA THR A 205 23.11 1.29 1.58
C THR A 205 22.88 2.62 2.28
N ALA A 206 23.93 3.37 2.58
CA ALA A 206 23.83 4.55 3.44
C ALA A 206 22.82 5.60 2.90
N PRO A 207 21.93 6.16 3.74
CA PRO A 207 21.80 5.96 5.20
C PRO A 207 20.81 4.84 5.61
N MET A 208 20.36 4.01 4.67
CA MET A 208 19.41 2.94 4.94
C MET A 208 20.08 1.68 5.49
N ARG A 209 19.61 1.27 6.68
CA ARG A 209 19.89 -0.04 7.26
C ARG A 209 18.86 -1.08 6.83
N GLN A 210 19.21 -2.35 7.02
CA GLN A 210 18.36 -3.48 6.67
C GLN A 210 16.99 -3.40 7.34
N LEU A 211 16.91 -3.05 8.62
CA LEU A 211 15.62 -2.96 9.33
C LEU A 211 14.77 -1.75 8.91
N HIS A 212 15.31 -0.79 8.15
CA HIS A 212 14.50 0.28 7.54
C HIS A 212 13.71 -0.19 6.32
N MET A 213 14.11 -1.30 5.69
CA MET A 213 13.52 -1.78 4.44
C MET A 213 12.41 -2.81 4.71
N CYS A 214 11.35 -2.77 3.91
CA CYS A 214 10.30 -3.79 3.95
C CYS A 214 10.83 -5.20 3.62
N PRO A 215 10.23 -6.26 4.18
CA PRO A 215 10.60 -7.63 3.89
C PRO A 215 10.12 -8.07 2.49
N ILE A 216 10.70 -9.16 1.99
CA ILE A 216 10.16 -9.91 0.85
C ILE A 216 9.15 -10.90 1.40
N THR A 217 7.93 -10.84 0.89
CA THR A 217 6.78 -11.54 1.47
C THR A 217 5.94 -12.17 0.38
N GLU A 218 5.27 -13.25 0.75
CA GLU A 218 4.22 -13.90 -0.01
C GLU A 218 2.89 -13.76 0.73
N GLY A 219 1.82 -13.52 -0.02
CA GLY A 219 0.48 -13.33 0.52
C GLY A 219 -0.53 -12.86 -0.52
N SER A 220 -1.79 -12.74 -0.11
CA SER A 220 -2.88 -12.25 -0.96
C SER A 220 -3.82 -11.34 -0.18
N ALA A 221 -4.50 -10.45 -0.89
CA ALA A 221 -5.57 -9.63 -0.36
C ALA A 221 -6.69 -9.41 -1.40
N SER A 222 -7.92 -9.28 -0.93
CA SER A 222 -9.11 -9.05 -1.75
C SER A 222 -10.04 -8.05 -1.10
N ILE A 223 -10.63 -7.15 -1.89
CA ILE A 223 -11.63 -6.16 -1.43
C ILE A 223 -12.88 -6.32 -2.30
N ILE A 224 -14.05 -6.26 -1.66
CA ILE A 224 -15.36 -6.24 -2.32
C ILE A 224 -15.93 -4.83 -2.22
N PHE A 225 -16.31 -4.30 -3.37
CA PHE A 225 -16.97 -3.02 -3.54
C PHE A 225 -18.44 -3.24 -3.91
N ALA A 226 -19.33 -2.43 -3.37
CA ALA A 226 -20.75 -2.45 -3.69
C ALA A 226 -21.27 -1.05 -4.01
N SER A 227 -22.23 -0.97 -4.93
CA SER A 227 -22.98 0.25 -5.20
C SER A 227 -23.90 0.60 -4.04
N GLU A 228 -24.23 1.87 -3.92
CA GLU A 228 -25.23 2.34 -2.93
C GLU A 228 -26.61 1.70 -3.09
N ASP A 229 -26.91 1.13 -4.25
CA ASP A 229 -28.22 0.52 -4.55
C ASP A 229 -28.39 -0.84 -3.83
N VAL A 230 -27.29 -1.53 -3.53
CA VAL A 230 -27.29 -2.88 -2.94
C VAL A 230 -26.59 -2.96 -1.58
N VAL A 231 -25.87 -1.91 -1.16
CA VAL A 231 -25.02 -1.93 0.04
C VAL A 231 -25.76 -2.32 1.32
N ASP A 232 -26.98 -1.82 1.51
CA ASP A 232 -27.80 -2.07 2.71
C ASP A 232 -28.29 -3.53 2.79
N GLN A 233 -28.21 -4.28 1.69
CA GLN A 233 -28.51 -5.71 1.65
C GLN A 233 -27.30 -6.57 2.05
N ILE A 234 -26.11 -5.97 2.10
CA ILE A 234 -24.82 -6.65 2.30
C ILE A 234 -24.32 -6.40 3.73
N THR A 235 -24.29 -5.15 4.19
CA THR A 235 -23.68 -4.80 5.47
C THR A 235 -24.29 -3.55 6.11
N ASP A 236 -24.38 -3.56 7.44
CA ASP A 236 -24.78 -2.40 8.24
C ASP A 236 -23.62 -1.42 8.51
N LYS A 237 -22.39 -1.80 8.15
CA LYS A 237 -21.19 -0.99 8.38
C LYS A 237 -20.39 -0.76 7.09
N PRO A 238 -20.97 -0.16 6.04
CA PRO A 238 -20.21 0.17 4.84
C PRO A 238 -19.14 1.22 5.12
N VAL A 239 -17.99 1.11 4.45
CA VAL A 239 -16.99 2.19 4.42
C VAL A 239 -17.02 2.83 3.05
N TRP A 240 -17.38 4.11 2.99
CA TRP A 240 -17.65 4.79 1.75
C TRP A 240 -16.38 5.29 1.09
N VAL A 241 -16.30 5.11 -0.23
CA VAL A 241 -15.28 5.74 -1.05
C VAL A 241 -15.66 7.21 -1.23
N GLN A 242 -14.96 8.09 -0.52
CA GLN A 242 -15.13 9.53 -0.58
C GLN A 242 -14.57 10.08 -1.91
N ASP A 243 -13.33 9.72 -2.24
CA ASP A 243 -12.67 10.11 -3.49
C ASP A 243 -11.52 9.16 -3.83
N VAL A 244 -11.15 9.13 -5.12
CA VAL A 244 -10.01 8.37 -5.63
C VAL A 244 -9.22 9.21 -6.64
N VAL A 245 -7.90 9.10 -6.59
CA VAL A 245 -7.00 9.71 -7.57
C VAL A 245 -5.85 8.75 -7.84
N SER A 246 -5.45 8.59 -9.11
CA SER A 246 -4.20 7.93 -9.46
C SER A 246 -3.39 8.85 -10.34
N ILE A 247 -2.17 9.18 -9.90
CA ILE A 247 -1.22 9.96 -10.69
C ILE A 247 0.02 9.12 -10.96
N HIS A 248 0.57 9.30 -12.15
CA HIS A 248 1.85 8.75 -12.55
C HIS A 248 2.80 9.91 -12.86
N SER A 249 4.04 9.85 -12.38
CA SER A 249 5.05 10.90 -12.63
C SER A 249 6.16 10.50 -13.59
N ALA A 250 6.23 9.27 -14.13
CA ALA A 250 7.33 8.97 -15.05
C ALA A 250 7.19 9.69 -16.40
N GLN A 251 7.98 10.75 -16.51
CA GLN A 251 8.64 11.16 -17.73
C GLN A 251 10.09 10.64 -17.68
N HIS A 252 10.77 10.56 -18.81
CA HIS A 252 12.17 10.12 -18.91
C HIS A 252 13.03 10.69 -17.75
N TRP A 253 13.83 9.86 -17.08
CA TRP A 253 14.69 10.15 -15.92
C TRP A 253 14.01 10.32 -14.54
N SER A 254 12.69 10.10 -14.45
CA SER A 254 11.84 10.48 -13.30
C SER A 254 12.29 10.02 -11.91
N ALA A 255 12.61 8.74 -11.69
CA ALA A 255 12.92 8.26 -10.34
C ALA A 255 14.20 8.91 -9.75
N LEU A 256 15.17 9.26 -10.60
CA LEU A 256 16.39 9.97 -10.19
C LEU A 256 16.12 11.48 -10.06
N GLN A 257 15.39 12.10 -11.00
CA GLN A 257 15.13 13.55 -10.95
C GLN A 257 14.22 13.96 -9.78
N ASP A 258 13.24 13.12 -9.43
CA ASP A 258 12.27 13.43 -8.39
C ASP A 258 12.96 13.67 -7.03
N PHE A 259 14.07 12.97 -6.76
CA PHE A 259 14.79 13.03 -5.49
C PHE A 259 16.14 13.77 -5.53
N ILE A 260 16.77 13.90 -6.71
CA ILE A 260 18.15 14.42 -6.83
C ILE A 260 18.20 15.84 -7.41
N ALA A 261 17.12 16.33 -8.04
CA ALA A 261 17.08 17.70 -8.50
C ALA A 261 17.26 18.68 -7.32
N PRO A 262 17.99 19.80 -7.50
CA PRO A 262 18.21 20.77 -6.42
C PRO A 262 16.86 21.29 -5.92
N LYS A 263 16.49 20.93 -4.69
CA LYS A 263 15.25 21.32 -4.04
C LYS A 263 15.52 21.68 -2.58
N GLU A 264 14.70 22.56 -2.03
CA GLU A 264 14.72 22.91 -0.61
C GLU A 264 14.19 21.77 0.28
N ARG A 265 13.51 20.78 -0.32
CA ARG A 265 12.95 19.60 0.36
C ARG A 265 12.77 18.41 -0.60
N CYS A 266 12.76 17.20 -0.06
CA CYS A 266 12.37 15.99 -0.80
C CYS A 266 10.84 15.93 -0.97
N VAL A 267 10.39 15.63 -2.18
CA VAL A 267 8.96 15.52 -2.51
C VAL A 267 8.79 14.41 -3.52
N LEU A 268 7.73 13.60 -3.37
CA LEU A 268 7.28 12.70 -4.42
C LEU A 268 6.24 13.41 -5.31
N PRO A 269 6.55 13.77 -6.56
CA PRO A 269 5.68 14.61 -7.38
C PRO A 269 4.32 13.98 -7.69
N SER A 270 4.26 12.67 -7.93
CA SER A 270 3.01 11.95 -8.16
C SER A 270 2.09 12.03 -6.94
N LEU A 271 2.64 11.83 -5.73
CA LEU A 271 1.90 11.92 -4.46
C LEU A 271 1.47 13.35 -4.16
N GLN A 272 2.35 14.34 -4.37
CA GLN A 272 2.02 15.75 -4.22
C GLN A 272 0.83 16.10 -5.12
N LYS A 273 0.91 15.71 -6.41
CA LYS A 273 -0.14 16.03 -7.37
C LYS A 273 -1.45 15.32 -7.05
N ALA A 274 -1.38 14.07 -6.61
CA ALA A 274 -2.54 13.30 -6.21
C ALA A 274 -3.23 13.95 -4.99
N CYS A 275 -2.45 14.37 -3.99
CA CYS A 275 -2.95 15.10 -2.82
C CYS A 275 -3.58 16.44 -3.21
N GLU A 276 -2.94 17.24 -4.06
CA GLU A 276 -3.50 18.52 -4.54
C GLU A 276 -4.90 18.36 -5.15
N ILE A 277 -5.08 17.36 -6.02
CA ILE A 277 -6.36 17.10 -6.68
C ILE A 277 -7.40 16.63 -5.66
N LEU A 278 -7.04 15.62 -4.87
CA LEU A 278 -7.94 14.97 -3.91
C LEU A 278 -8.35 15.95 -2.80
N TYR A 279 -7.41 16.68 -2.23
CA TYR A 279 -7.68 17.66 -1.18
C TYR A 279 -8.56 18.80 -1.68
N LYS A 280 -8.28 19.33 -2.88
CA LYS A 280 -9.12 20.38 -3.50
C LYS A 280 -10.56 19.92 -3.71
N ARG A 281 -10.78 18.68 -4.17
CA ARG A 281 -12.11 18.12 -4.39
C ARG A 281 -12.91 17.92 -3.09
N ASN A 282 -12.22 17.70 -1.98
CA ASN A 282 -12.84 17.35 -0.69
C ASN A 282 -12.73 18.45 0.37
N GLY A 283 -12.26 19.66 0.01
CA GLY A 283 -12.11 20.77 0.96
C GLY A 283 -11.10 20.51 2.09
N ILE A 284 -10.13 19.63 1.86
CA ILE A 284 -9.06 19.36 2.83
C ILE A 284 -8.00 20.45 2.68
N THR A 285 -7.82 21.27 3.72
CA THR A 285 -6.87 22.39 3.76
C THR A 285 -5.82 22.24 4.84
N ARG A 286 -6.12 21.44 5.88
CA ARG A 286 -5.25 21.13 7.01
C ARG A 286 -5.29 19.61 7.23
N PRO A 287 -4.65 18.81 6.35
CA PRO A 287 -4.83 17.36 6.34
C PRO A 287 -4.44 16.69 7.66
N ALA A 288 -3.42 17.19 8.37
CA ALA A 288 -3.05 16.69 9.70
C ALA A 288 -4.14 16.83 10.79
N GLN A 289 -5.07 17.77 10.60
CA GLN A 289 -6.19 18.04 11.53
C GLN A 289 -7.51 17.45 11.04
N GLN A 290 -7.61 17.12 9.75
CA GLN A 290 -8.84 16.66 9.10
C GLN A 290 -8.86 15.17 8.81
N LEU A 291 -7.70 14.51 8.79
CA LEU A 291 -7.59 13.06 8.64
C LEU A 291 -7.48 12.41 10.01
N ASP A 292 -8.18 11.30 10.17
CA ASP A 292 -8.22 10.55 11.43
C ASP A 292 -7.23 9.39 11.49
N VAL A 293 -6.84 8.87 10.33
CA VAL A 293 -5.92 7.75 10.23
C VAL A 293 -5.33 7.71 8.83
N VAL A 294 -4.08 7.29 8.72
CA VAL A 294 -3.38 7.15 7.45
C VAL A 294 -2.83 5.73 7.31
N GLU A 295 -3.17 5.06 6.22
CA GLU A 295 -2.54 3.80 5.78
C GLU A 295 -1.65 4.08 4.56
N MET A 296 -0.43 4.48 4.85
CA MET A 296 0.58 4.92 3.91
C MET A 296 1.33 3.73 3.31
N TYR A 297 1.64 3.80 2.01
CA TYR A 297 2.58 2.90 1.36
C TYR A 297 4.01 3.43 1.51
N GLU A 298 4.72 2.98 2.55
CA GLU A 298 6.08 3.38 2.88
C GLU A 298 7.06 2.18 2.74
N PRO A 299 7.68 1.95 1.56
CA PRO A 299 8.51 0.76 1.33
C PRO A 299 9.79 0.75 2.18
N CYS A 300 10.15 1.90 2.74
CA CYS A 300 11.16 2.02 3.78
C CYS A 300 10.78 3.11 4.79
N THR A 301 11.36 3.07 5.98
CA THR A 301 11.03 4.00 7.07
C THR A 301 11.33 5.47 6.73
N TRP A 302 12.36 5.74 5.92
CA TRP A 302 12.65 7.09 5.43
C TRP A 302 11.52 7.63 4.52
N ALA A 303 10.84 6.76 3.78
CA ALA A 303 9.73 7.15 2.92
C ALA A 303 8.53 7.65 3.74
N GLU A 304 8.31 7.13 4.95
CA GLU A 304 7.24 7.62 5.84
C GLU A 304 7.38 9.12 6.06
N LEU A 305 8.60 9.57 6.39
CA LEU A 305 8.89 10.97 6.68
C LEU A 305 8.69 11.86 5.45
N VAL A 306 9.24 11.46 4.30
CA VAL A 306 9.09 12.22 3.06
C VAL A 306 7.63 12.28 2.61
N TRP A 307 6.88 11.19 2.77
CA TRP A 307 5.47 11.13 2.38
C TRP A 307 4.60 11.97 3.30
N MET A 308 4.87 11.99 4.61
CA MET A 308 4.20 12.89 5.55
C MET A 308 4.29 14.35 5.09
N GLU A 309 5.49 14.81 4.69
CA GLU A 309 5.68 16.18 4.22
C GLU A 309 5.10 16.43 2.82
N THR A 310 5.14 15.42 1.97
CA THR A 310 4.56 15.47 0.61
C THR A 310 3.03 15.58 0.69
N MET A 311 2.42 14.87 1.63
CA MET A 311 0.97 14.88 1.89
C MET A 311 0.51 16.08 2.73
N GLY A 312 1.43 16.95 3.17
CA GLY A 312 1.13 18.10 4.04
C GLY A 312 0.73 17.72 5.48
N LEU A 313 1.04 16.51 5.93
CA LEU A 313 0.77 16.05 7.29
C LEU A 313 1.77 16.63 8.30
N ALA A 314 2.96 16.97 7.82
CA ALA A 314 4.00 17.65 8.58
C ALA A 314 4.57 18.81 7.76
N GLU A 315 5.11 19.80 8.47
CA GLU A 315 5.83 20.89 7.85
C GLU A 315 7.08 20.38 7.10
N PRO A 316 7.50 21.07 6.02
CA PRO A 316 8.71 20.73 5.28
C PRO A 316 9.92 20.53 6.20
N ASN A 317 10.64 19.42 5.97
CA ASN A 317 11.82 19.00 6.72
C ASN A 317 11.59 18.78 8.24
N GLN A 318 10.34 18.66 8.71
CA GLN A 318 9.98 18.47 10.12
C GLN A 318 9.25 17.16 10.44
N ALA A 319 8.98 16.28 9.47
CA ALA A 319 8.25 15.04 9.75
C ALA A 319 8.92 14.15 10.79
N TRP A 320 10.26 14.12 10.83
CA TRP A 320 11.02 13.36 11.82
C TRP A 320 10.74 13.83 13.27
N ARG A 321 10.47 15.12 13.49
CA ARG A 321 10.10 15.65 14.82
C ARG A 321 8.70 15.19 15.21
N MET A 322 7.77 15.22 14.26
CA MET A 322 6.41 14.74 14.47
C MET A 322 6.42 13.24 14.83
N ALA A 323 7.16 12.42 14.09
CA ALA A 323 7.32 11.00 14.41
C ALA A 323 7.98 10.78 15.79
N ALA A 324 9.07 11.50 16.09
CA ALA A 324 9.78 11.40 17.37
C ALA A 324 8.94 11.83 18.58
N SER A 325 7.98 12.73 18.39
CA SER A 325 7.07 13.18 19.45
C SER A 325 5.99 12.15 19.84
N GLY A 326 5.85 11.05 19.08
CA GLY A 326 4.78 10.07 19.25
C GLY A 326 3.45 10.48 18.59
N ALA A 327 3.39 11.63 17.92
CA ALA A 327 2.17 12.11 17.25
C ALA A 327 1.62 11.14 16.20
N THR A 328 2.48 10.28 15.62
CA THR A 328 2.10 9.29 14.60
C THR A 328 1.86 7.88 15.14
N ALA A 329 2.03 7.66 16.45
CA ALA A 329 1.75 6.38 17.10
C ALA A 329 0.26 6.01 17.00
N ILE A 330 -0.08 4.74 17.30
CA ILE A 330 -1.46 4.24 17.20
C ILE A 330 -2.46 5.02 18.06
N ASP A 331 -1.99 5.55 19.19
CA ASP A 331 -2.68 6.40 20.16
C ASP A 331 -2.32 7.89 20.03
N GLY A 332 -1.50 8.24 19.04
CA GLY A 332 -1.12 9.61 18.73
C GLY A 332 -2.25 10.43 18.10
N VAL A 333 -1.99 11.72 17.91
CA VAL A 333 -2.97 12.66 17.32
C VAL A 333 -3.28 12.35 15.86
N LEU A 334 -2.37 11.73 15.11
CA LEU A 334 -2.59 11.27 13.74
C LEU A 334 -1.94 9.89 13.54
N PRO A 335 -2.63 8.80 13.87
CA PRO A 335 -2.11 7.45 13.70
C PRO A 335 -1.71 7.18 12.24
N ILE A 336 -0.45 6.81 12.03
CA ILE A 336 0.07 6.39 10.72
C ILE A 336 0.43 4.91 10.78
N ASN A 337 -0.13 4.15 9.85
CA ASN A 337 0.07 2.72 9.69
C ASN A 337 -0.25 1.88 10.94
N PRO A 338 -1.47 1.95 11.50
CA PRO A 338 -1.88 1.05 12.59
C PRO A 338 -1.69 -0.44 12.26
N SER A 339 -1.77 -0.82 10.99
CA SER A 339 -1.52 -2.20 10.54
C SER A 339 -0.06 -2.65 10.55
N GLY A 340 0.89 -1.77 10.90
CA GLY A 340 2.34 -2.03 10.85
C GLY A 340 3.03 -1.58 9.57
N GLY A 341 2.29 -0.98 8.64
CA GLY A 341 2.89 -0.37 7.44
C GLY A 341 3.38 -1.38 6.42
N VAL A 342 3.93 -0.90 5.32
CA VAL A 342 4.66 -1.74 4.36
C VAL A 342 5.96 -2.24 5.00
N THR A 343 6.54 -1.51 5.95
CA THR A 343 7.77 -1.95 6.63
C THR A 343 7.64 -3.24 7.44
N CYS A 344 6.43 -3.64 7.85
CA CYS A 344 6.17 -4.91 8.56
C CYS A 344 5.13 -5.82 7.89
N THR A 345 4.16 -5.22 7.19
CA THR A 345 2.98 -5.87 6.63
C THR A 345 2.91 -5.59 5.12
N ASN A 346 4.03 -5.85 4.43
CA ASN A 346 4.14 -5.79 2.96
C ASN A 346 3.75 -7.14 2.37
N GLY A 347 2.64 -7.25 1.66
CA GLY A 347 2.31 -8.44 0.88
C GLY A 347 3.04 -8.55 -0.46
N GLY A 348 3.82 -7.53 -0.86
CA GLY A 348 4.34 -7.40 -2.22
C GLY A 348 3.26 -6.84 -3.16
N VAL A 349 2.82 -7.65 -4.12
CA VAL A 349 1.72 -7.34 -5.06
C VAL A 349 0.45 -6.79 -4.33
N PRO A 350 0.00 -7.37 -3.19
CA PRO A 350 -1.18 -6.94 -2.47
C PRO A 350 -0.98 -5.72 -1.58
N SER A 351 0.22 -5.16 -1.44
CA SER A 351 0.50 -4.17 -0.39
C SER A 351 -0.42 -2.94 -0.43
N THR A 352 -0.76 -2.44 -1.62
CA THR A 352 -1.73 -1.34 -1.75
C THR A 352 -3.15 -1.80 -1.43
N THR A 353 -3.55 -3.01 -1.85
CA THR A 353 -4.83 -3.61 -1.45
C THR A 353 -4.94 -3.74 0.07
N GLN A 354 -3.87 -4.13 0.76
CA GLN A 354 -3.84 -4.16 2.21
C GLN A 354 -3.99 -2.78 2.83
N ARG A 355 -3.29 -1.74 2.32
CA ARG A 355 -3.46 -0.37 2.84
C ARG A 355 -4.92 0.08 2.76
N PHE A 356 -5.58 -0.22 1.64
CA PHE A 356 -6.97 0.18 1.40
C PHE A 356 -7.94 -0.61 2.28
N GLY A 357 -7.74 -1.92 2.41
CA GLY A 357 -8.56 -2.78 3.27
C GLY A 357 -8.36 -2.52 4.76
N GLU A 358 -7.13 -2.35 5.21
CA GLU A 358 -6.80 -2.00 6.61
C GLU A 358 -7.40 -0.65 6.99
N LEU A 359 -7.36 0.35 6.10
CA LEU A 359 -8.04 1.62 6.34
C LEU A 359 -9.55 1.42 6.52
N ALA A 360 -10.16 0.57 5.69
CA ALA A 360 -11.57 0.24 5.84
C ALA A 360 -11.84 -0.44 7.20
N LEU A 361 -11.00 -1.39 7.64
CA LEU A 361 -11.13 -2.00 8.97
C LEU A 361 -11.05 -0.96 10.09
N GLN A 362 -10.14 0.01 10.01
CA GLN A 362 -10.00 1.07 11.01
C GLN A 362 -11.27 1.92 11.10
N ILE A 363 -11.80 2.39 9.96
CA ILE A 363 -13.02 3.22 9.89
C ILE A 363 -14.26 2.44 10.34
N ARG A 364 -14.33 1.16 9.99
CA ARG A 364 -15.43 0.27 10.35
C ARG A 364 -15.43 -0.12 11.83
N GLY A 365 -14.28 -0.03 12.49
CA GLY A 365 -14.08 -0.42 13.90
C GLY A 365 -13.81 -1.91 14.10
N ASP A 366 -13.34 -2.61 13.05
CA ASP A 366 -13.16 -4.06 13.05
C ASP A 366 -11.67 -4.48 12.91
N ALA A 367 -10.72 -3.58 13.18
CA ALA A 367 -9.28 -3.86 13.07
C ALA A 367 -8.69 -4.61 14.29
N GLY A 368 -9.53 -5.15 15.18
CA GLY A 368 -9.10 -6.00 16.30
C GLY A 368 -8.08 -5.32 17.23
N ALA A 369 -6.97 -6.00 17.52
CA ALA A 369 -5.97 -5.52 18.47
C ALA A 369 -5.15 -4.32 17.96
N HIS A 370 -5.19 -4.03 16.65
CA HIS A 370 -4.54 -2.86 16.04
C HIS A 370 -5.54 -1.78 15.63
N GLN A 371 -6.74 -1.77 16.22
CA GLN A 371 -7.70 -0.68 16.09
C GLN A 371 -7.18 0.59 16.78
N VAL A 372 -7.26 1.73 16.09
CA VAL A 372 -6.95 3.03 16.71
C VAL A 372 -7.94 3.32 17.85
N PRO A 373 -7.51 3.88 19.00
CA PRO A 373 -8.38 4.09 20.16
C PRO A 373 -9.52 5.07 19.92
N ARG A 374 -9.31 6.04 19.03
CA ARG A 374 -10.32 7.03 18.62
C ARG A 374 -11.12 6.51 17.44
N GLU A 375 -12.40 6.84 17.35
CA GLU A 375 -13.26 6.45 16.23
C GLU A 375 -12.90 7.24 14.97
N PRO A 376 -12.22 6.64 13.96
CA PRO A 376 -11.83 7.39 12.77
C PRO A 376 -13.00 7.50 11.81
N ARG A 377 -13.24 8.70 11.29
CA ARG A 377 -14.34 9.00 10.36
C ARG A 377 -13.86 9.24 8.95
N LEU A 378 -12.71 9.89 8.79
CA LEU A 378 -12.11 10.15 7.49
C LEU A 378 -10.66 9.70 7.51
N GLY A 379 -10.24 8.89 6.55
CA GLY A 379 -8.85 8.50 6.44
C GLY A 379 -8.40 8.31 5.02
N ILE A 380 -7.09 8.30 4.83
CA ILE A 380 -6.48 8.21 3.50
C ILE A 380 -5.49 7.07 3.45
N ALA A 381 -5.53 6.32 2.36
CA ALA A 381 -4.56 5.29 2.06
C ALA A 381 -3.84 5.59 0.75
N THR A 382 -2.56 5.21 0.69
CA THR A 382 -1.72 5.47 -0.48
C THR A 382 -1.19 4.16 -1.07
N GLY A 383 -0.81 4.20 -2.34
CA GLY A 383 0.07 3.22 -2.98
C GLY A 383 1.25 3.91 -3.63
N PHE A 384 2.39 3.22 -3.76
CA PHE A 384 3.55 3.74 -4.47
C PHE A 384 4.35 2.61 -5.15
N GLY A 385 4.84 2.86 -6.37
CA GLY A 385 5.62 1.87 -7.11
C GLY A 385 5.47 1.97 -8.63
N GLY A 386 6.01 0.96 -9.30
CA GLY A 386 6.13 0.96 -10.76
C GLY A 386 6.97 2.15 -11.22
N THR A 387 6.55 2.77 -12.32
CA THR A 387 7.16 3.98 -12.89
C THR A 387 6.66 5.25 -12.20
N GLY A 388 6.60 5.30 -10.86
CA GLY A 388 6.11 6.48 -10.14
C GLY A 388 4.58 6.63 -10.17
N TRP A 389 3.87 5.50 -10.15
CA TRP A 389 2.42 5.49 -9.92
C TRP A 389 2.12 5.78 -8.44
N THR A 390 1.02 6.47 -8.19
CA THR A 390 0.52 6.80 -6.86
C THR A 390 -1.01 6.84 -6.86
N PRO A 391 -1.65 5.70 -6.57
CA PRO A 391 -3.07 5.66 -6.26
C PRO A 391 -3.32 6.15 -4.83
N LEU A 392 -4.33 6.99 -4.66
CA LEU A 392 -4.87 7.46 -3.39
C LEU A 392 -6.33 7.06 -3.27
N LEU A 393 -6.70 6.59 -2.08
CA LEU A 393 -8.06 6.28 -1.70
C LEU A 393 -8.41 7.05 -0.43
N LEU A 394 -9.40 7.93 -0.52
CA LEU A 394 -9.99 8.60 0.63
C LEU A 394 -11.25 7.85 1.02
N LEU A 395 -11.30 7.36 2.26
CA LEU A 395 -12.41 6.61 2.81
C LEU A 395 -13.09 7.39 3.93
N SER A 396 -14.42 7.30 3.97
CA SER A 396 -15.27 7.96 4.95
C SER A 396 -16.21 6.96 5.61
N LYS A 397 -16.50 7.17 6.90
CA LYS A 397 -17.57 6.46 7.61
C LYS A 397 -18.95 6.88 7.11
N ASP A 398 -19.10 8.15 6.76
CA ASP A 398 -20.36 8.71 6.29
C ASP A 398 -20.48 8.59 4.77
N LYS A 399 -21.71 8.36 4.31
CA LYS A 399 -22.03 8.37 2.88
C LYS A 399 -21.73 9.77 2.31
N PRO A 400 -20.86 9.88 1.29
CA PRO A 400 -20.37 11.17 0.80
C PRO A 400 -21.44 12.00 0.10
#